data_AF-A0A966EZM0-F1
#
_entry.id   AF-A0A966EZM0-F1
#
_cell.length_a   1.000
_cell.length_b   1.000
_cell.length_c   1.000
_cell.angle_alpha   90.00
_cell.angle_beta   90.00
_cell.angle_gamma   90.00
#
_symmetry.space_group_name_H-M   'P 1'
#
loop_
_entity.id
_entity.type
_entity.pdbx_description
1 polymer ?
#
loop_
_entity_poly.entity_id
_entity_poly.type
_entity_poly.pdbx_seq_one_letter_code
_entity_poly.pdbx_strand_id
1 'polypeptide(L)' 'MKIDLRQQVVAFAGILQAGELVRQIASGGQCSQQSARASLESVFVNDPETTMAVF' A
#
# COMPACT_ATOMS: atom_id res chain seq x y z
N MET A 1 5.11 -19.67 -13.03
CA MET A 1 5.60 -18.28 -12.93
C MET A 1 6.06 -18.04 -11.50
N LYS A 2 7.35 -17.80 -11.26
CA LYS A 2 7.87 -17.53 -9.90
C LYS A 2 7.76 -16.03 -9.68
N ILE A 3 6.95 -15.59 -8.70
CA ILE A 3 6.84 -14.16 -8.38
C ILE A 3 8.18 -13.71 -7.80
N ASP A 4 8.73 -12.63 -8.36
CA ASP A 4 10.00 -12.05 -7.92
C ASP A 4 9.91 -11.57 -6.46
N LEU A 5 10.97 -11.80 -5.68
CA LEU A 5 11.00 -11.46 -4.25
C LEU A 5 10.75 -9.96 -4.04
N ARG A 6 11.25 -9.11 -4.94
CA ARG A 6 10.98 -7.67 -4.88
C ARG A 6 9.48 -7.37 -4.94
N GLN A 7 8.76 -8.03 -5.84
CA GLN A 7 7.31 -7.86 -5.99
C GLN A 7 6.56 -8.30 -4.72
N GLN A 8 7.02 -9.37 -4.08
CA GLN A 8 6.46 -9.83 -2.80
C GLN A 8 6.71 -8.84 -1.67
N VAL A 9 7.93 -8.30 -1.57
CA VAL A 9 8.29 -7.30 -0.56
C VAL A 9 7.46 -6.03 -0.72
N VAL A 10 7.23 -5.56 -1.95
CA VAL A 10 6.40 -4.38 -2.22
C VAL A 10 4.95 -4.62 -1.81
N ALA A 11 4.37 -5.77 -2.17
CA ALA A 11 3.01 -6.11 -1.75
C ALA A 11 2.89 -6.15 -0.22
N PHE A 12 3.88 -6.73 0.47
CA PHE A 12 3.90 -6.78 1.93
C PHE A 12 4.04 -5.40 2.56
N ALA A 13 4.86 -4.51 1.98
CA ALA A 13 4.98 -3.12 2.40
C ALA A 13 3.64 -2.38 2.29
N GLY A 14 2.84 -2.64 1.25
CA GLY A 14 1.48 -2.10 1.13
C GLY A 14 0.54 -2.51 2.27
N ILE A 15 0.61 -3.77 2.71
CA ILE A 15 -0.16 -4.28 3.87
C ILE A 15 0.27 -3.53 5.14
N LEU A 16 1.58 -3.39 5.37
CA LEU A 16 2.10 -2.67 6.53
C LEU A 16 1.72 -1.19 6.51
N GLN A 17 1.77 -0.53 5.34
CA GLN A 17 1.35 0.86 5.17
C GLN A 17 -0.12 1.04 5.57
N ALA A 18 -1.02 0.16 5.09
CA ALA A 18 -2.42 0.23 5.46
C ALA A 18 -2.64 0.06 6.97
N GLY A 19 -1.94 -0.90 7.59
CA GLY A 19 -2.00 -1.11 9.05
C GLY A 19 -1.51 0.10 9.85
N GLU A 20 -0.40 0.71 9.43
CA GLU A 20 0.16 1.88 10.10
C GLU A 20 -0.75 3.12 9.97
N LEU A 21 -1.39 3.31 8.81
CA LEU A 21 -2.38 4.38 8.63
C LEU A 21 -3.56 4.23 9.60
N VAL A 22 -4.09 3.02 9.77
CA VAL A 22 -5.16 2.72 10.73
C VAL A 22 -4.69 3.01 12.16
N ARG A 23 -3.46 2.60 12.51
CA ARG A 23 -2.88 2.89 13.84
C ARG A 23 -2.76 4.38 14.10
N GLN A 24 -2.32 5.18 13.12
CA GLN A 24 -2.22 6.63 13.23
C GLN A 24 -3.59 7.28 13.46
N ILE A 25 -4.60 6.89 12.68
CA ILE A 25 -5.98 7.39 12.86
C ILE A 25 -6.51 7.02 14.26
N ALA A 26 -6.35 5.75 14.67
CA ALA A 26 -6.85 5.28 15.96
C ALA A 26 -6.16 5.96 17.16
N SER A 27 -4.87 6.30 17.03
CA SER A 27 -4.09 6.88 18.13
C SER A 27 -4.04 8.41 18.15
N GLY A 28 -4.24 9.07 17.00
CA GLY A 28 -4.04 10.52 16.87
C GLY A 28 -5.09 11.24 16.03
N GLY A 29 -6.11 10.56 15.51
CA GLY A 29 -7.19 11.16 14.71
C GLY A 29 -6.80 11.61 13.30
N GLN A 30 -5.54 11.42 12.90
CA GLN A 30 -5.01 11.79 11.60
C GLN A 30 -3.94 10.79 11.16
N CYS A 31 -3.60 10.77 9.87
CA CYS A 31 -2.52 9.94 9.33
C CYS A 31 -1.76 10.66 8.20
N SER A 32 -0.67 10.05 7.72
CA SER A 32 0.06 10.52 6.54
C SER A 32 -0.85 10.61 5.31
N GLN A 33 -1.12 11.84 4.85
CA GLN A 33 -1.99 12.06 3.69
C GLN A 33 -1.42 11.52 2.39
N GLN A 34 -0.09 11.58 2.21
CA GLN A 34 0.58 11.03 1.04
C GLN A 34 0.42 9.51 0.98
N SER A 35 0.69 8.83 2.10
CA SER A 35 0.58 7.37 2.18
C SER A 35 -0.88 6.91 2.12
N ALA A 36 -1.81 7.66 2.72
CA ALA A 36 -3.25 7.39 2.62
C ALA A 36 -3.73 7.49 1.18
N ARG A 37 -3.30 8.52 0.44
CA ARG A 37 -3.63 8.67 -0.97
C ARG A 37 -3.13 7.49 -1.80
N ALA A 38 -1.86 7.13 -1.69
CA ALA A 38 -1.30 5.98 -2.42
C ALA A 38 -2.04 4.67 -2.08
N SER A 39 -2.31 4.41 -0.79
CA SER A 39 -3.09 3.24 -0.36
C SER A 39 -4.51 3.23 -0.92
N LEU A 40 -5.20 4.36 -0.95
CA LEU A 40 -6.57 4.44 -1.49
C LEU A 40 -6.59 4.31 -3.01
N GLU A 41 -5.67 4.98 -3.71
CA GLU A 41 -5.54 4.90 -5.18
C GLU A 41 -5.24 3.46 -5.63
N SER A 42 -4.46 2.70 -4.83
CA SER A 42 -4.12 1.30 -5.11
C SER A 42 -5.33 0.38 -5.33
N VAL A 43 -6.48 0.68 -4.73
CA VAL A 43 -7.73 -0.10 -4.86
C VAL A 43 -8.36 0.05 -6.24
N PHE A 44 -8.05 1.14 -6.95
CA PHE A 44 -8.62 1.48 -8.24
C PHE A 44 -7.68 1.19 -9.42
N VAL A 45 -6.48 0.67 -9.16
CA VAL A 45 -5.54 0.24 -10.20
C VAL A 45 -6.04 -1.09 -10.78
N ASN A 46 -6.45 -1.07 -12.05
CA ASN A 46 -6.87 -2.25 -12.78
C ASN A 46 -5.74 -2.73 -13.70
N ASP A 47 -5.57 -4.05 -13.79
CA ASP A 47 -4.59 -4.72 -14.66
C ASP A 47 -3.14 -4.17 -14.59
N PRO A 48 -2.53 -4.02 -13.40
CA PRO A 48 -1.18 -3.50 -13.26
C PRO A 48 -0.13 -4.45 -13.85
N GLU A 49 0.81 -3.90 -14.62
CA GLU A 49 1.92 -4.68 -15.19
C GLU A 49 2.91 -5.19 -14.12
N THR A 50 3.02 -4.48 -12.99
CA THR A 50 3.89 -4.84 -11.86
C THR A 50 3.24 -4.46 -10.53
N THR A 51 3.65 -5.10 -9.42
CA THR A 51 3.23 -4.72 -8.07
C THR A 51 3.63 -3.29 -7.71
N MET A 52 4.74 -2.78 -8.27
CA MET A 52 5.12 -1.38 -8.07
C MET A 52 4.15 -0.41 -8.74
N ALA A 53 3.46 -0.79 -9.81
CA ALA A 53 2.48 0.06 -10.47
C ALA A 53 1.17 0.24 -9.66
N VAL A 54 1.02 -0.50 -8.56
CA VAL A 54 -0.14 -0.45 -7.66
C VAL A 54 -0.02 0.68 -6.62
N PHE A 55 1.19 1.14 -6.30
CA PHE A 55 1.48 2.06 -5.18
C PHE A 55 2.28 3.28 -5.65
#